data_AF-T0TFV2-F1
#
_entry.id   AF-T0TFV2-F1
#
_cell.length_a   1.000
_cell.length_b   1.000
_cell.length_c   1.000
_cell.angle_alpha   90.00
_cell.angle_beta   90.00
_cell.angle_gamma   90.00
#
_symmetry.space_group_name_H-M   'P 1'
#
loop_
_entity.id
_entity.type
_entity.pdbx_description
1 polymer ?
#
loop_
_entity_poly.entity_id
_entity_poly.type
_entity_poly.pdbx_seq_one_letter_code
_entity_poly.pdbx_strand_id
1 'polypeptide(L)'
;MNDTQFALIEFSMATSWKEIHDGLSQVIMLGVTPIIAHIERYNALENHEERVRELINMGCYTQINSEHVLKPRLFGDKVRRFKKRAHYFLEKNLVHIVSSDMHNLDKRPPYMDQASEIIEELYGSSRAYNLFEGNAKTLLENKYL
;
A
#
# COMPACT_ATOMS: atom_id res chain seq x y z
N MET A 1 -6.08 -11.72 -8.89
CA MET A 1 -6.10 -12.12 -7.46
C MET A 1 -7.49 -12.65 -7.16
N ASN A 2 -7.64 -13.85 -6.58
CA ASN A 2 -8.96 -14.46 -6.31
C ASN A 2 -9.91 -14.49 -7.53
N ASP A 3 -9.38 -14.80 -8.72
CA ASP A 3 -10.13 -14.78 -10.00
C ASP A 3 -10.85 -13.47 -10.33
N THR A 4 -10.40 -12.35 -9.76
CA THR A 4 -10.86 -10.99 -10.08
C THR A 4 -9.95 -10.30 -11.10
N GLN A 5 -10.40 -9.16 -11.63
CA GLN A 5 -9.60 -8.30 -12.52
C GLN A 5 -8.46 -7.57 -11.80
N PHE A 6 -8.35 -7.69 -10.48
CA PHE A 6 -7.31 -7.02 -9.69
C PHE A 6 -6.03 -7.85 -9.63
N ALA A 7 -4.89 -7.24 -9.92
CA ALA A 7 -3.57 -7.87 -9.82
C ALA A 7 -2.67 -7.10 -8.86
N LEU A 8 -2.02 -7.82 -7.93
CA LEU A 8 -0.98 -7.25 -7.08
C LEU A 8 0.31 -7.14 -7.91
N ILE A 9 0.80 -5.91 -8.09
CA ILE A 9 2.00 -5.62 -8.90
C ILE A 9 3.06 -4.99 -8.01
N GLU A 10 4.28 -5.52 -8.09
CA GLU A 10 5.44 -4.97 -7.38
C GLU A 10 6.58 -4.60 -8.32
N PHE A 11 7.42 -3.69 -7.87
CA PHE A 11 8.62 -3.25 -8.56
C PHE A 11 9.86 -3.39 -7.67
N SER A 12 11.04 -3.24 -8.26
CA SER A 12 12.25 -3.04 -7.46
C SER A 12 12.24 -1.65 -6.81
N MET A 13 12.82 -1.53 -5.62
CA MET A 13 12.91 -0.25 -4.87
C MET A 13 13.50 0.91 -5.68
N ALA A 14 14.44 0.62 -6.57
CA ALA A 14 15.15 1.59 -7.40
C ALA A 14 14.52 1.80 -8.79
N THR A 15 13.40 1.13 -9.10
CA THR A 15 12.70 1.28 -10.38
C THR A 15 12.31 2.75 -10.57
N SER A 16 12.57 3.28 -11.75
CA SER A 16 12.31 4.69 -12.03
C SER A 16 10.80 4.99 -12.09
N TRP A 17 10.44 6.26 -11.89
CA TRP A 17 9.05 6.72 -12.05
C TRP A 17 8.48 6.33 -13.43
N LYS A 18 9.26 6.53 -14.50
CA LYS A 18 8.84 6.24 -15.87
C LYS A 18 8.53 4.75 -16.06
N GLU A 19 9.39 3.86 -15.58
CA GLU A 19 9.18 2.41 -15.70
C GLU A 19 7.97 1.92 -14.91
N ILE A 20 7.77 2.45 -13.69
CA ILE A 20 6.57 2.15 -12.89
C ILE A 20 5.30 2.59 -13.66
N HIS A 21 5.28 3.83 -14.14
CA HIS A 21 4.15 4.40 -14.86
C HIS A 21 3.85 3.65 -16.16
N ASP A 22 4.87 3.39 -16.98
CA ASP A 22 4.71 2.68 -18.26
C ASP A 22 4.26 1.23 -18.05
N GLY A 23 4.83 0.53 -17.06
CA GLY A 23 4.44 -0.83 -16.71
C GLY A 23 2.99 -0.92 -16.27
N LEU A 24 2.55 -0.04 -15.36
CA LEU A 24 1.16 0.01 -14.90
C LEU A 24 0.20 0.37 -16.03
N SER A 25 0.56 1.30 -16.90
CA SER A 25 -0.23 1.66 -18.08
C SER A 25 -0.50 0.45 -18.98
N GLN A 26 0.51 -0.38 -19.22
CA GLN A 26 0.36 -1.60 -20.04
C GLN A 26 -0.55 -2.63 -19.37
N VAL A 27 -0.44 -2.83 -18.05
CA VAL A 27 -1.34 -3.73 -17.31
C VAL A 27 -2.79 -3.26 -17.42
N ILE A 28 -3.03 -1.95 -17.28
CA ILE A 28 -4.37 -1.35 -17.42
C ILE A 28 -4.92 -1.57 -18.84
N MET A 29 -4.10 -1.40 -19.88
CA MET A 29 -4.50 -1.64 -21.27
C MET A 29 -4.91 -3.09 -21.55
N LEU A 30 -4.45 -4.05 -20.75
CA LEU A 30 -4.87 -5.45 -20.82
C LEU A 30 -6.20 -5.72 -20.10
N GLY A 31 -6.85 -4.69 -19.55
CA GLY A 31 -8.10 -4.81 -18.79
C GLY A 31 -7.91 -5.29 -17.35
N VAL A 32 -6.68 -5.22 -16.82
CA VAL A 32 -6.35 -5.62 -15.44
C VAL A 32 -6.16 -4.36 -14.59
N THR A 33 -6.78 -4.32 -13.42
CA THR A 33 -6.64 -3.19 -12.49
C THR A 33 -5.49 -3.44 -11.49
N PRO A 34 -4.42 -2.62 -11.50
CA PRO A 34 -3.29 -2.84 -10.60
C PRO A 34 -3.61 -2.45 -9.16
N ILE A 35 -3.21 -3.29 -8.21
CA ILE A 35 -2.97 -2.93 -6.81
C ILE A 35 -1.46 -2.86 -6.65
N ILE A 36 -0.93 -1.67 -6.43
CA ILE A 36 0.51 -1.45 -6.32
C ILE A 36 0.95 -1.85 -4.91
N ALA A 37 1.77 -2.91 -4.83
CA ALA A 37 2.26 -3.44 -3.58
C ALA A 37 3.20 -2.45 -2.88
N HIS A 38 3.12 -2.39 -1.54
CA HIS A 38 4.07 -1.72 -0.64
C HIS A 38 4.69 -0.41 -1.16
N ILE A 39 3.84 0.56 -1.55
CA ILE A 39 4.27 1.81 -2.22
C ILE A 39 5.34 2.61 -1.45
N GLU A 40 5.43 2.46 -0.13
CA GLU A 40 6.45 3.01 0.75
C GLU A 40 7.87 2.51 0.45
N ARG A 41 8.02 1.41 -0.28
CA ARG A 41 9.32 0.87 -0.67
C ARG A 41 9.92 1.57 -1.90
N TYR A 42 9.14 2.22 -2.75
CA TYR A 42 9.65 2.78 -4.01
C TYR A 42 10.25 4.18 -3.82
N ASN A 43 11.52 4.33 -4.19
CA ASN A 43 12.19 5.64 -4.11
C ASN A 43 11.54 6.68 -5.03
N ALA A 44 10.97 6.23 -6.16
CA ALA A 44 10.27 7.09 -7.11
C ALA A 44 9.02 7.78 -6.53
N LEU A 45 8.43 7.25 -5.45
CA LEU A 45 7.20 7.77 -4.84
C LEU A 45 7.45 8.53 -3.53
N GLU A 46 8.66 8.47 -2.98
CA GLU A 46 8.99 9.13 -1.71
C GLU A 46 8.82 10.66 -1.81
N ASN A 47 7.95 11.22 -0.95
CA ASN A 47 7.61 12.64 -0.90
C ASN A 47 7.02 13.21 -2.21
N HIS A 48 6.52 12.34 -3.10
CA HIS A 48 5.93 12.70 -4.39
C HIS A 48 4.43 12.34 -4.42
N GLU A 49 3.62 13.09 -3.67
CA GLU A 49 2.16 12.92 -3.63
C GLU A 49 1.53 12.95 -5.03
N GLU A 50 2.00 13.83 -5.91
CA GLU A 50 1.51 14.00 -7.28
C GLU A 50 1.65 12.72 -8.10
N ARG A 51 2.77 12.00 -7.95
CA ARG A 51 3.02 10.74 -8.63
C ARG A 51 2.08 9.65 -8.16
N VAL A 52 1.87 9.54 -6.86
CA VAL A 52 0.94 8.54 -6.31
C VAL A 52 -0.49 8.86 -6.75
N ARG A 53 -0.90 10.13 -6.73
CA ARG A 53 -2.22 10.55 -7.24
C ARG A 53 -2.38 10.26 -8.72
N GLU A 54 -1.35 10.47 -9.53
CA GLU A 54 -1.38 10.14 -10.95
C GLU A 54 -1.64 8.66 -11.18
N LEU A 55 -0.93 7.77 -10.49
CA LEU A 55 -1.16 6.32 -10.57
C LEU A 55 -2.59 5.94 -10.15
N ILE A 56 -3.11 6.58 -9.10
CA ILE A 56 -4.50 6.38 -8.65
C ILE A 56 -5.49 6.85 -9.71
N ASN A 57 -5.28 8.02 -10.29
CA ASN A 57 -6.15 8.60 -11.33
C ASN A 57 -6.14 7.79 -12.63
N MET A 58 -5.05 7.06 -12.91
CA MET A 58 -5.01 6.10 -14.02
C MET A 58 -5.87 4.85 -13.76
N GLY A 59 -6.33 4.63 -12.53
CA GLY A 59 -7.15 3.49 -12.10
C GLY A 59 -6.43 2.49 -11.20
N CYS A 60 -5.23 2.81 -10.68
CA CYS A 60 -4.54 1.91 -9.75
C CYS A 60 -5.06 2.08 -8.30
N TYR A 61 -5.01 1.00 -7.53
CA TYR A 61 -5.08 1.04 -6.08
C TYR A 61 -3.69 0.89 -5.45
N THR A 62 -3.56 1.28 -4.18
CA THR A 62 -2.27 1.33 -3.48
C THR A 62 -2.34 0.55 -2.17
N GLN A 63 -1.27 -0.18 -1.88
CA GLN A 63 -1.14 -0.97 -0.67
C GLN A 63 0.14 -0.58 0.09
N ILE A 64 0.07 -0.57 1.43
CA ILE A 64 1.23 -0.43 2.33
C ILE A 64 1.29 -1.57 3.34
N ASN A 65 2.47 -1.89 3.85
CA ASN A 65 2.64 -2.99 4.80
C ASN A 65 2.31 -2.57 6.24
N SER A 66 1.66 -3.44 6.99
CA SER A 66 1.30 -3.21 8.40
C SER A 66 2.51 -2.97 9.30
N GLU A 67 3.65 -3.64 9.04
CA GLU A 67 4.92 -3.37 9.75
C GLU A 67 5.33 -1.89 9.66
N HIS A 68 5.09 -1.27 8.49
CA HIS A 68 5.46 0.12 8.25
C HIS A 68 4.45 1.13 8.79
N VAL A 69 3.30 0.68 9.30
CA VAL A 69 2.35 1.54 10.04
C VAL A 69 2.77 1.70 11.50
N LEU A 70 3.57 0.77 12.04
CA LEU A 70 3.98 0.79 13.43
C LEU A 70 4.86 2.00 13.77
N LYS A 71 4.75 2.50 15.01
CA LYS A 71 5.62 3.57 15.52
C LYS A 71 7.11 3.19 15.38
N PRO A 72 8.00 4.12 14.99
CA PRO A 72 9.44 3.85 14.90
C PRO A 72 10.05 3.47 16.25
N ARG A 73 10.97 2.49 16.27
CA ARG A 73 11.74 2.17 17.48
C ARG A 73 12.88 3.19 17.67
N LEU A 74 13.22 3.49 18.93
CA LEU A 74 14.30 4.44 19.28
C LEU A 74 15.67 3.97 18.76
N PHE A 75 15.93 2.66 18.79
CA PHE A 75 17.20 2.06 18.38
C PHE A 75 16.97 0.90 17.42
N GLY A 76 17.86 0.75 16.43
CA GLY A 76 17.92 -0.43 15.56
C GLY A 76 16.76 -0.63 14.58
N ASP A 77 15.91 0.38 14.35
CA ASP A 77 14.78 0.27 13.42
C ASP A 77 15.25 0.34 11.96
N LYS A 78 15.52 -0.82 11.37
CA LYS A 78 15.99 -0.97 9.98
C LYS A 78 14.97 -0.50 8.94
N VAL A 79 13.68 -0.45 9.31
CA VAL A 79 12.58 -0.08 8.40
C VAL A 79 12.03 1.33 8.69
N ARG A 80 12.69 2.11 9.55
CA ARG A 80 12.28 3.48 9.93
C ARG A 80 11.95 4.38 8.74
N ARG A 81 12.71 4.27 7.65
CA ARG A 81 12.45 5.07 6.44
C ARG A 81 11.11 4.73 5.79
N PHE A 82 10.75 3.44 5.76
CA PHE A 82 9.48 2.98 5.20
C PHE A 82 8.32 3.39 6.09
N LYS A 83 8.51 3.36 7.42
CA LYS A 83 7.53 3.90 8.37
C LYS A 83 7.21 5.36 8.10
N LYS A 84 8.24 6.20 7.94
CA LYS A 84 8.06 7.62 7.61
C LYS A 84 7.26 7.80 6.31
N ARG A 85 7.59 7.03 5.26
CA ARG A 85 6.90 7.09 3.96
C ARG A 85 5.44 6.60 4.04
N ALA A 86 5.19 5.50 4.75
CA ALA A 86 3.86 4.96 4.97
C ALA A 86 2.96 5.98 5.70
N HIS A 87 3.44 6.60 6.77
CA HIS A 87 2.71 7.67 7.46
C HIS A 87 2.44 8.87 6.56
N TYR A 88 3.42 9.30 5.74
CA TYR A 88 3.20 10.35 4.75
C TYR A 88 2.06 10.02 3.78
N PHE A 89 2.02 8.79 3.24
CA PHE A 89 0.94 8.38 2.33
C PHE A 89 -0.42 8.26 3.04
N LEU A 90 -0.45 7.80 4.29
CA LEU A 90 -1.66 7.77 5.11
C LEU A 90 -2.19 9.17 5.39
N GLU A 91 -1.35 10.12 5.79
CA GLU A 91 -1.73 11.52 6.05
C GLU A 91 -2.32 12.19 4.80
N LYS A 92 -1.80 11.87 3.62
CA LYS A 92 -2.25 12.42 2.33
C LYS A 92 -3.44 11.70 1.69
N ASN A 93 -3.96 10.67 2.37
CA ASN A 93 -5.04 9.82 1.87
C ASN A 93 -4.73 9.16 0.50
N LEU A 94 -3.55 8.56 0.42
CA LEU A 94 -3.01 7.92 -0.79
C LEU A 94 -2.92 6.38 -0.67
N VAL A 95 -3.56 5.81 0.35
CA VAL A 95 -3.50 4.37 0.67
C VAL A 95 -4.91 3.81 0.58
N HIS A 96 -5.06 2.71 -0.15
CA HIS A 96 -6.33 1.99 -0.25
C HIS A 96 -6.36 0.75 0.64
N ILE A 97 -5.23 0.06 0.82
CA ILE A 97 -5.15 -1.20 1.56
C ILE A 97 -3.93 -1.18 2.48
N VAL A 98 -4.10 -1.71 3.69
CA VAL A 98 -3.01 -2.17 4.54
C VAL A 98 -2.99 -3.70 4.52
N SER A 99 -1.84 -4.30 4.26
CA SER A 99 -1.69 -5.76 4.28
C SER A 99 -0.42 -6.18 5.01
N SER A 100 -0.27 -7.47 5.33
CA SER A 100 0.84 -7.93 6.17
C SER A 100 2.16 -8.04 5.43
N ASP A 101 2.14 -8.46 4.16
CA ASP A 101 3.32 -8.91 3.42
C ASP A 101 4.15 -9.93 4.27
N MET A 102 3.44 -10.77 5.04
CA MET A 102 4.03 -11.72 6.00
C MET A 102 4.72 -12.87 5.26
N HIS A 103 5.83 -13.35 5.81
CA HIS A 103 6.57 -14.50 5.24
C HIS A 103 6.92 -15.57 6.28
N ASN A 104 6.96 -15.21 7.57
CA ASN A 104 7.34 -16.08 8.68
C ASN A 104 6.93 -15.43 10.02
N LEU A 105 7.17 -16.09 11.14
CA LEU A 105 6.85 -15.56 12.47
C LEU A 105 8.05 -14.86 13.15
N ASP A 106 9.22 -14.81 12.50
CA ASP A 106 10.45 -14.24 13.08
C ASP A 106 10.79 -12.86 12.48
N LYS A 107 11.19 -12.82 11.21
CA LYS A 107 11.73 -11.62 10.56
C LYS A 107 10.65 -10.74 9.93
N ARG A 108 9.55 -11.34 9.48
CA ARG A 108 8.44 -10.71 8.76
C ARG A 108 7.08 -11.26 9.23
N PRO A 109 6.76 -11.16 10.55
CA PRO A 109 5.45 -11.55 11.09
C PRO A 109 4.36 -10.55 10.70
N PRO A 110 3.08 -10.96 10.79
CA PRO A 110 1.97 -10.03 10.58
C PRO A 110 1.83 -9.07 11.76
N TYR A 111 1.58 -7.80 11.46
CA TYR A 111 1.31 -6.74 12.44
C TYR A 111 -0.07 -6.08 12.21
N MET A 112 -1.04 -6.86 11.72
CA MET A 112 -2.34 -6.34 11.28
C MET A 112 -3.13 -5.67 12.40
N ASP A 113 -3.31 -6.34 13.54
CA ASP A 113 -4.11 -5.81 14.66
C ASP A 113 -3.49 -4.53 15.22
N GLN A 114 -2.18 -4.56 15.50
CA GLN A 114 -1.43 -3.41 16.01
C GLN A 114 -1.47 -2.22 15.04
N ALA A 115 -1.37 -2.48 13.74
CA ALA A 115 -1.48 -1.42 12.73
C ALA A 115 -2.91 -0.88 12.66
N SER A 116 -3.93 -1.73 12.76
CA SER A 116 -5.33 -1.32 12.75
C SER A 116 -5.66 -0.42 13.94
N GLU A 117 -5.21 -0.79 15.14
CA GLU A 117 -5.37 0.02 16.36
C GLU A 117 -4.76 1.41 16.21
N ILE A 118 -3.54 1.50 15.64
CA ILE A 118 -2.87 2.79 15.38
C ILE A 118 -3.67 3.63 14.37
N ILE A 119 -4.17 3.02 13.29
CA ILE A 119 -4.96 3.74 12.28
C ILE A 119 -6.30 4.21 12.86
N GLU A 120 -6.95 3.39 13.68
CA GLU A 120 -8.18 3.75 14.36
C GLU A 120 -7.98 4.92 15.33
N GLU A 121 -6.91 4.89 16.15
CA GLU A 121 -6.54 5.99 17.06
C GLU A 121 -6.30 7.30 16.30
N LEU A 122 -5.59 7.24 15.15
CA LEU A 122 -5.17 8.44 14.42
C LEU A 122 -6.22 8.98 13.44
N TYR A 123 -7.03 8.11 12.84
CA TYR A 123 -7.88 8.47 11.71
C TYR A 123 -9.33 7.96 11.83
N GLY A 124 -9.68 7.28 12.93
CA GLY A 124 -11.02 6.81 13.23
C GLY A 124 -11.38 5.44 12.65
N SER A 125 -12.36 4.79 13.28
CA SER A 125 -12.76 3.40 13.01
C SER A 125 -13.22 3.15 11.58
N SER A 126 -13.90 4.12 10.94
CA SER A 126 -14.33 4.00 9.54
C SER A 126 -13.14 3.85 8.59
N ARG A 127 -12.09 4.64 8.82
CA ARG A 127 -10.88 4.57 8.00
C ARG A 127 -10.11 3.26 8.25
N ALA A 128 -10.01 2.85 9.51
CA ALA A 128 -9.40 1.56 9.87
C ALA A 128 -10.14 0.40 9.20
N TYR A 129 -11.47 0.36 9.30
CA TYR A 129 -12.29 -0.66 8.63
C TYR A 129 -12.04 -0.68 7.12
N ASN A 130 -12.07 0.46 6.44
CA ASN A 130 -11.86 0.50 4.98
C ASN A 130 -10.46 0.00 4.59
N LEU A 131 -9.41 0.43 5.30
CA LEU A 131 -8.03 0.07 4.97
C LEU A 131 -7.68 -1.40 5.24
N PHE A 132 -8.30 -2.03 6.25
CA PHE A 132 -7.96 -3.39 6.69
C PHE A 132 -8.95 -4.46 6.25
N GLU A 133 -10.21 -4.11 5.98
CA GLU A 133 -11.27 -5.07 5.69
C GLU A 133 -12.15 -4.63 4.51
N GLY A 134 -12.81 -3.47 4.62
CA GLY A 134 -13.85 -3.02 3.69
C GLY A 134 -13.37 -2.97 2.24
N ASN A 135 -12.23 -2.33 1.98
CA ASN A 135 -11.71 -2.20 0.62
C ASN A 135 -11.29 -3.56 0.05
N ALA A 136 -10.58 -4.37 0.84
CA ALA A 136 -10.15 -5.71 0.41
C ALA A 136 -11.36 -6.59 0.06
N LYS A 137 -12.41 -6.57 0.87
CA LYS A 137 -13.66 -7.29 0.60
C LYS A 137 -14.30 -6.84 -0.71
N THR A 138 -14.44 -5.54 -0.93
CA THR A 138 -15.00 -4.99 -2.19
C THR A 138 -14.22 -5.46 -3.41
N LEU A 139 -12.88 -5.40 -3.36
CA LEU A 139 -12.04 -5.85 -4.46
C LEU A 139 -12.15 -7.37 -4.68
N LEU A 140 -12.22 -8.17 -3.62
CA LEU A 140 -12.38 -9.64 -3.70
C LEU A 140 -13.73 -10.06 -4.29
N GLU A 141 -14.77 -9.21 -4.16
CA GLU A 141 -16.07 -9.36 -4.84
C GLU A 141 -16.04 -8.88 -6.31
N ASN A 142 -14.85 -8.59 -6.85
CA ASN A 142 -14.64 -8.04 -8.19
C ASN A 142 -15.35 -6.69 -8.43
N LYS A 143 -15.46 -5.86 -7.39
CA LYS A 143 -16.05 -4.50 -7.45
C LYS A 143 -14.97 -3.44 -7.24
N TYR A 144 -15.19 -2.26 -7.82
CA TYR A 144 -14.34 -1.09 -7.63
C TYR A 144 -14.69 -0.36 -6.32
N LEU A 145 -13.70 0.30 -5.71
CA LEU A 145 -13.85 1.20 -4.55
C LEU A 145 -14.51 2.53 -4.92
#